data_AF-S4NV66-F1
#
_entry.id   AF-S4NV66-F1
#
_cell.length_a   1.000
_cell.length_b   1.000
_cell.length_c   1.000
_cell.angle_alpha   90.00
_cell.angle_beta   90.00
_cell.angle_gamma   90.00
#
_symmetry.space_group_name_H-M   'P 1'
#
loop_
_entity.id
_entity.type
_entity.pdbx_description
1 polymer ?
#
loop_
_entity_poly.entity_id
_entity_poly.type
_entity_poly.pdbx_seq_one_letter_code
_entity_poly.pdbx_strand_id
1 'polypeptide(L)'
;VTDGALVVVDCVLGVCLQTEIVLRKAIAERVKPILFLNKLDSLLLEFQVESDELYQTFHRIVENFNALIATYADDSCPMGEVRV
;
A
#
# COMPACT_ATOMS: atom_id res chain seq x y z
N VAL A 1 15.87 13.02 8.72
CA VAL A 1 14.71 13.05 9.63
C VAL A 1 13.49 13.20 8.75
N THR A 2 12.70 12.14 8.68
CA THR A 2 11.51 12.04 7.85
C THR A 2 10.40 11.53 8.74
N ASP A 3 9.40 12.37 9.02
CA ASP A 3 8.29 12.06 9.94
C ASP A 3 7.16 11.27 9.26
N GLY A 4 7.25 11.07 7.94
CA GLY A 4 6.25 10.36 7.14
C GLY A 4 6.88 9.70 5.90
N ALA A 5 6.37 8.53 5.54
CA ALA A 5 6.77 7.82 4.32
C ALA A 5 5.55 7.74 3.39
N LEU A 6 5.63 8.36 2.21
CA LEU A 6 4.59 8.23 1.20
C LEU A 6 4.95 7.08 0.26
N VAL A 7 4.08 6.08 0.21
CA VAL A 7 4.28 4.88 -0.59
C VAL A 7 3.34 4.94 -1.79
N VAL A 8 3.89 5.23 -2.96
CA VAL A 8 3.14 5.29 -4.22
C VAL A 8 3.08 3.89 -4.83
N VAL A 9 1.87 3.40 -5.08
CA VAL A 9 1.59 2.12 -5.71
C VAL A 9 0.81 2.35 -6.99
N ASP A 10 1.31 1.78 -8.09
CA ASP A 10 0.64 1.83 -9.38
C ASP A 10 -0.50 0.80 -9.40
N CYS A 11 -1.70 1.18 -9.82
CA CYS A 11 -2.86 0.29 -9.75
C CYS A 11 -2.86 -0.79 -10.83
N VAL A 12 -2.06 -0.64 -11.88
CA VAL A 12 -1.88 -1.63 -12.94
C VAL A 12 -0.86 -2.69 -12.52
N LEU A 13 0.26 -2.25 -11.89
CA LEU A 13 1.34 -3.14 -11.47
C LEU A 13 1.14 -3.72 -10.07
N GLY A 14 0.36 -3.05 -9.22
CA GLY A 14 0.14 -3.43 -7.83
C GLY A 14 1.38 -3.25 -6.94
N VAL A 15 1.46 -4.04 -5.86
CA VAL A 15 2.55 -3.96 -4.89
C VAL A 15 3.79 -4.67 -5.44
N CYS A 16 4.79 -3.89 -5.85
CA CYS A 16 6.08 -4.40 -6.30
C CYS A 16 7.07 -4.60 -5.14
N LEU A 17 8.13 -5.40 -5.38
CA LEU A 17 9.20 -5.63 -4.40
C LEU A 17 9.85 -4.33 -3.89
N GLN A 18 9.91 -3.30 -4.74
CA GLN A 18 10.43 -1.98 -4.36
C GLN A 18 9.58 -1.33 -3.27
N THR A 19 8.26 -1.42 -3.39
CA THR A 19 7.29 -0.93 -2.39
C THR A 19 7.51 -1.62 -1.05
N GLU A 20 7.74 -2.93 -1.08
CA GLU A 20 8.02 -3.73 0.12
C GLU A 20 9.36 -3.34 0.78
N ILE A 21 10.43 -3.16 0.00
CA ILE A 21 11.73 -2.74 0.54
C ILE A 21 11.64 -1.35 1.19
N VAL A 22 10.90 -0.42 0.57
CA VAL A 22 10.67 0.93 1.11
C VAL A 22 9.83 0.88 2.39
N LEU A 23 8.76 0.08 2.41
CA LEU A 23 7.94 -0.17 3.60
C LEU A 23 8.79 -0.72 4.75
N ARG A 24 9.61 -1.74 4.48
CA ARG A 24 10.48 -2.35 5.50
C ARG A 24 11.44 -1.33 6.09
N LYS A 25 12.02 -0.45 5.26
CA LYS A 25 12.88 0.65 5.72
C LYS A 25 12.09 1.66 6.57
N ALA A 26 10.89 2.05 6.13
CA ALA A 26 10.05 3.02 6.84
C ALA A 26 9.61 2.50 8.22
N ILE A 27 9.27 1.22 8.32
CA ILE A 27 8.91 0.57 9.59
C ILE A 27 10.12 0.49 10.53
N ALA A 28 11.31 0.19 10.02
CA ALA A 28 12.54 0.21 10.82
C ALA A 28 12.86 1.62 11.37
N GLU A 29 12.50 2.67 10.64
CA GLU A 29 12.60 4.07 11.08
C GLU A 29 11.41 4.52 11.96
N ARG A 30 10.45 3.63 12.26
CA ARG A 30 9.21 3.89 13.04
C ARG A 30 8.35 5.01 12.45
N VAL A 31 8.33 5.12 11.13
CA VAL A 31 7.57 6.13 10.40
C VAL A 31 6.21 5.55 9.98
N LYS A 32 5.15 6.37 10.03
CA LYS A 32 3.82 5.97 9.55
C LYS A 32 3.78 6.00 8.00
N PRO A 33 3.61 4.86 7.32
CA PRO A 33 3.47 4.84 5.87
C PRO A 33 2.06 5.28 5.45
N ILE A 34 1.98 6.05 4.36
CA ILE A 34 0.72 6.44 3.72
C ILE A 34 0.70 5.79 2.33
N LEU A 35 -0.30 4.96 2.06
CA LEU A 35 -0.51 4.36 0.74
C LEU A 35 -1.12 5.40 -0.22
N PHE A 36 -0.50 5.58 -1.38
CA PHE A 36 -1.00 6.44 -2.45
C PHE A 36 -1.17 5.62 -3.73
N LEU A 37 -2.41 5.47 -4.17
CA LEU A 37 -2.77 4.74 -5.38
C LEU A 37 -2.66 5.65 -6.60
N ASN A 38 -1.80 5.29 -7.56
CA ASN A 38 -1.49 6.07 -8.75
C ASN A 38 -1.87 5.32 -10.05
N LYS A 39 -1.99 6.06 -11.15
CA LYS A 39 -2.35 5.55 -12.50
C LYS A 39 -3.74 4.90 -12.61
N LEU A 40 -4.74 5.51 -11.98
CA LEU A 40 -6.14 5.09 -12.16
C LEU A 40 -6.69 5.44 -13.54
N ASP A 41 -6.18 6.53 -14.09
CA ASP A 41 -6.39 6.96 -15.45
C ASP A 41 -6.03 5.86 -16.46
N SER A 42 -4.81 5.29 -16.38
CA SER A 42 -4.41 4.15 -17.24
C SER A 42 -5.34 2.95 -17.10
N LEU A 43 -5.75 2.59 -15.88
CA LEU A 43 -6.64 1.45 -15.67
C LEU A 43 -8.05 1.68 -16.26
N LEU A 44 -8.56 2.91 -16.15
CA LEU A 44 -9.85 3.31 -16.71
C LEU A 44 -9.82 3.48 -18.24
N LEU A 45 -8.70 3.96 -18.79
CA LEU A 45 -8.54 4.28 -20.21
C LEU A 45 -8.09 3.08 -21.05
N GLU A 46 -7.20 2.22 -20.54
CA GLU A 46 -6.65 1.10 -21.31
C GLU A 46 -7.53 -0.16 -21.26
N PHE A 47 -8.19 -0.41 -20.13
CA PHE A 47 -8.72 -1.75 -19.86
C PHE A 47 -10.27 -1.81 -19.82
N GLN A 48 -10.97 -0.67 -19.87
CA GLN A 48 -12.45 -0.59 -19.85
C GLN A 48 -13.09 -1.54 -18.81
N VAL A 49 -12.45 -1.68 -17.66
CA VAL A 49 -12.84 -2.68 -16.67
C VAL A 49 -14.17 -2.28 -16.02
N GLU A 50 -15.05 -3.25 -15.80
CA GLU A 50 -16.24 -3.02 -14.98
C GLU A 50 -15.84 -2.59 -13.57
N SER A 51 -16.66 -1.74 -12.97
CA SER A 51 -16.41 -1.12 -11.65
C SER A 51 -16.17 -2.17 -10.55
N ASP A 52 -16.70 -3.38 -10.72
CA ASP A 52 -16.55 -4.49 -9.78
C ASP A 52 -15.13 -5.07 -9.75
N GLU A 53 -14.55 -5.39 -10.91
CA GLU A 53 -13.17 -5.90 -11.01
C GLU A 53 -12.14 -4.85 -10.55
N LEU A 54 -12.44 -3.59 -10.84
CA LEU A 54 -11.67 -2.43 -10.39
C LEU A 54 -11.63 -2.37 -8.86
N TYR A 55 -12.81 -2.49 -8.23
CA TYR A 55 -12.93 -2.54 -6.77
C TYR A 55 -12.22 -3.75 -6.16
N GLN A 56 -12.37 -4.95 -6.75
CA GLN A 56 -11.67 -6.14 -6.28
C GLN A 56 -10.15 -5.98 -6.35
N THR A 57 -9.63 -5.33 -7.39
CA THR A 57 -8.20 -5.05 -7.54
C THR A 57 -7.70 -4.10 -6.46
N PHE A 58 -8.42 -3.01 -6.20
CA PHE A 58 -8.10 -2.09 -5.10
C PHE A 58 -8.13 -2.77 -3.74
N HIS A 59 -9.17 -3.55 -3.48
CA HIS A 59 -9.32 -4.28 -2.23
C HIS A 59 -8.12 -5.20 -1.99
N ARG A 60 -7.71 -5.96 -3.01
CA ARG A 60 -6.50 -6.80 -2.95
C ARG A 60 -5.23 -6.00 -2.70
N ILE A 61 -5.05 -4.84 -3.32
CA ILE A 61 -3.86 -3.99 -3.10
C ILE A 61 -3.81 -3.53 -1.63
N VAL A 62 -4.93 -3.08 -1.09
CA VAL A 62 -5.03 -2.64 0.31
C VAL A 62 -4.82 -3.80 1.28
N GLU A 63 -5.43 -4.97 1.03
CA GLU A 63 -5.22 -6.16 1.85
C GLU A 63 -3.76 -6.61 1.85
N ASN A 64 -3.12 -6.66 0.68
CA ASN A 64 -1.70 -7.01 0.57
C ASN A 64 -0.82 -6.01 1.32
N PHE A 65 -1.12 -4.71 1.21
CA PHE A 65 -0.40 -3.67 1.93
C PHE A 65 -0.57 -3.82 3.46
N ASN A 66 -1.78 -4.11 3.92
CA ASN A 66 -2.08 -4.33 5.33
C ASN A 66 -1.40 -5.61 5.87
N ALA A 67 -1.39 -6.69 5.09
CA ALA A 67 -0.69 -7.93 5.43
C ALA A 67 0.83 -7.72 5.56
N LEU A 68 1.43 -6.92 4.67
CA LEU A 68 2.85 -6.54 4.78
C LEU A 68 3.10 -5.72 6.04
N ILE A 69 2.26 -4.73 6.34
CA ILE A 69 2.38 -3.97 7.59
C ILE A 69 2.26 -4.91 8.79
N ALA A 70 1.27 -5.81 8.84
CA ALA A 70 1.11 -6.75 9.95
C ALA A 70 2.28 -7.73 10.09
N THR A 71 2.93 -8.11 8.99
CA THR A 71 4.09 -9.01 9.01
C THR A 71 5.36 -8.32 9.51
N TYR A 72 5.52 -7.03 9.22
CA TYR A 72 6.73 -6.26 9.55
C TYR A 72 6.59 -5.36 10.78
N ALA A 73 5.37 -5.03 11.20
CA ALA A 73 5.09 -4.29 12.42
C ALA A 73 5.19 -5.27 13.60
N ASP A 74 6.38 -5.41 14.17
CA ASP A 74 6.59 -6.06 15.46
C ASP A 74 5.82 -5.31 16.56
N ASP A 75 5.38 -6.04 17.60
CA ASP A 75 4.38 -5.74 18.66
C ASP A 75 4.63 -4.45 19.49
N SER A 76 5.65 -3.66 19.14
CA SER A 76 6.16 -2.52 19.91
C SER A 76 6.24 -1.19 19.13
N CYS A 77 5.55 -1.08 18.00
CA CYS A 77 5.46 0.17 17.21
C CYS A 77 4.13 0.92 17.43
N PRO A 78 4.13 2.28 17.38
CA PRO A 78 3.02 3.17 17.80
C PRO A 78 1.80 3.16 16.86
N MET A 79 1.69 2.17 15.98
CA MET A 79 0.53 1.94 15.13
C MET A 79 -0.53 1.27 16.00
N GLY A 80 -1.21 2.07 16.84
CA GLY A 80 -2.40 1.62 17.57
C GLY A 80 -3.40 0.94 16.64
N GLU A 81 -4.25 0.07 17.22
CA GLU A 81 -5.20 -0.83 16.55
C GLU A 81 -5.51 -0.43 15.10
N VAL A 82 -4.99 -1.21 14.14
CA VAL A 82 -5.41 -1.13 12.75
C VAL A 82 -6.88 -1.53 12.72
N ARG A 83 -7.77 -0.53 12.81
CA ARG A 83 -9.21 -0.73 12.63
C ARG A 83 -9.47 -0.88 11.14
N VAL A 84 -9.72 -2.12 10.76
CA VAL A 84 -10.38 -2.53 9.51
C VAL A 84 -11.79 -1.97 9.44
#